data_AF-A0A9P9PGV3-F1
#
_entry.id   AF-A0A9P9PGV3-F1
#
_cell.length_a   1.000
_cell.length_b   1.000
_cell.length_c   1.000
_cell.angle_alpha   90.00
_cell.angle_beta   90.00
_cell.angle_gamma   90.00
#
_symmetry.space_group_name_H-M   'P 1'
#
loop_
_entity.id
_entity.type
_entity.pdbx_description
1 polymer ?
#
loop_
_entity_poly.entity_id
_entity_poly.type
_entity_poly.pdbx_seq_one_letter_code
_entity_poly.pdbx_strand_id
1 'polypeptide(L)'
;MKTFVHITGILVTVANALPAVVVGPTIEGQGAIIFTEPKRQGDSAMIPGNAWCTDLSNIFGNFDGKVRSMVVEKGFRCRFHVNKGCPATGDKYEFGSKDLTLAVGKLPEWLDRKIHSVYCAQL
;
A
#
# COMPACT_ATOMS: atom_id res chain seq x y z
N MET A 1 57.34 2.15 20.00
CA MET A 1 56.32 2.52 18.99
C MET A 1 55.01 1.89 19.41
N LYS A 2 53.98 2.68 19.77
CA LYS A 2 52.65 2.19 20.16
C LYS A 2 51.63 2.72 19.14
N THR A 3 51.04 1.83 18.37
CA THR A 3 49.98 2.11 17.39
C THR A 3 48.63 1.96 18.07
N PHE A 4 47.86 3.05 18.15
CA PHE A 4 46.46 3.05 18.57
C PHE A 4 45.57 2.81 17.36
N VAL A 5 44.73 1.78 17.42
CA VAL A 5 43.70 1.47 16.41
C VAL A 5 42.37 2.03 16.92
N HIS A 6 41.86 3.06 16.25
CA HIS A 6 40.52 3.58 16.50
C HIS A 6 39.50 2.77 15.70
N ILE A 7 38.63 2.04 16.41
CA ILE A 7 37.47 1.34 15.86
C ILE A 7 36.29 2.31 15.96
N THR A 8 35.92 2.93 14.84
CA THR A 8 34.66 3.69 14.72
C THR A 8 33.52 2.74 14.39
N GLY A 9 32.68 2.47 15.38
CA GLY A 9 31.44 1.70 15.23
C GLY A 9 30.40 2.48 14.43
N ILE A 10 29.88 1.88 13.36
CA ILE A 10 28.78 2.43 12.57
C ILE A 10 27.46 2.07 13.27
N LEU A 11 26.78 3.08 13.81
CA LEU A 11 25.46 2.96 14.41
C LEU A 11 24.40 2.89 13.29
N VAL A 12 23.85 1.71 13.02
CA VAL A 12 22.75 1.54 12.05
C VAL A 12 21.43 1.88 12.75
N THR A 13 20.86 3.05 12.45
CA THR A 13 19.51 3.41 12.89
C THR A 13 18.48 2.72 11.99
N VAL A 14 17.76 1.75 12.55
CA VAL A 14 16.62 1.10 11.90
C VAL A 14 15.44 2.08 11.90
N ALA A 15 15.23 2.77 10.78
CA ALA A 15 14.07 3.64 10.61
C ALA A 15 12.82 2.79 10.35
N ASN A 16 12.04 2.51 11.40
CA ASN A 16 10.71 1.94 11.27
C ASN A 16 9.80 2.99 10.61
N ALA A 17 9.57 2.86 9.31
CA ALA A 17 8.62 3.68 8.57
C ALA A 17 7.20 3.31 9.00
N LEU A 18 6.67 4.00 10.01
CA LEU A 18 5.28 3.91 10.41
C LEU A 18 4.37 4.49 9.31
N PRO A 19 3.18 3.90 9.07
CA PRO A 19 2.19 4.47 8.17
C PRO A 19 1.74 5.84 8.68
N ALA A 20 1.72 6.85 7.81
CA ALA A 20 1.28 8.20 8.15
C ALA A 20 -0.24 8.30 7.95
N VAL A 21 -0.96 8.72 8.98
CA VAL A 21 -2.40 9.03 8.88
C VAL A 21 -2.55 10.31 8.04
N VAL A 22 -3.35 10.26 6.98
CA VAL A 22 -3.69 11.45 6.18
C VAL A 22 -5.20 11.61 6.17
N VAL A 23 -5.67 12.76 6.64
CA VAL A 23 -7.07 13.15 6.64
C VAL A 23 -7.33 13.94 5.36
N GLY A 24 -8.03 13.33 4.41
CA GLY A 24 -8.48 13.96 3.17
C GLY A 24 -10.00 13.79 2.98
N PRO A 25 -10.62 14.50 2.01
CA PRO A 25 -12.03 14.33 1.71
C PRO A 25 -12.29 12.90 1.17
N THR A 26 -13.15 12.15 1.87
CA THR A 26 -13.62 10.81 1.46
C THR A 26 -14.75 10.93 0.45
N ILE A 27 -14.61 10.27 -0.71
CA ILE A 27 -15.75 10.04 -1.62
C ILE A 27 -16.52 8.81 -1.10
N GLU A 28 -17.85 8.89 -1.02
CA GLU A 28 -18.67 7.75 -0.60
C GLU A 28 -18.42 6.52 -1.51
N GLY A 29 -18.22 5.36 -0.89
CA GLY A 29 -17.96 4.10 -1.60
C GLY A 29 -16.52 3.89 -2.09
N GLN A 30 -15.61 4.83 -1.81
CA GLN A 30 -14.19 4.69 -2.08
C GLN A 30 -13.50 3.82 -1.02
N GLY A 31 -12.97 2.66 -1.42
CA GLY A 31 -12.22 1.79 -0.53
C GLY A 31 -10.77 2.21 -0.39
N ALA A 32 -10.10 2.47 -1.52
CA ALA A 32 -8.71 2.88 -1.55
C ALA A 32 -8.37 3.77 -2.77
N ILE A 33 -7.23 4.47 -2.69
CA ILE A 33 -6.52 5.06 -3.83
C ILE A 33 -5.16 4.38 -3.94
N ILE A 34 -4.81 3.96 -5.16
CA ILE A 34 -3.48 3.43 -5.48
C ILE A 34 -2.72 4.41 -6.38
N PHE A 35 -1.40 4.43 -6.25
CA PHE A 35 -0.52 5.36 -6.95
C PHE A 35 0.66 4.62 -7.60
N THR A 36 1.07 5.06 -8.79
CA THR A 36 2.20 4.46 -9.53
C THR A 36 3.57 4.93 -9.07
N GLU A 37 3.65 5.97 -8.24
CA GLU A 37 4.90 6.39 -7.60
C GLU A 37 4.82 6.39 -6.06
N PRO A 38 5.97 6.33 -5.36
CA PRO A 38 6.01 6.51 -3.92
C PRO A 38 5.49 7.89 -3.51
N LYS A 39 5.18 8.01 -2.22
CA LYS A 39 4.69 9.20 -1.53
C LYS A 39 3.35 9.72 -2.09
N ARG A 40 2.54 8.83 -2.67
CA ARG A 40 1.22 9.12 -3.27
C ARG A 40 1.32 10.09 -4.44
N GLN A 41 2.23 9.80 -5.35
CA GLN A 41 2.48 10.60 -6.55
C GLN A 41 2.27 9.77 -7.82
N GLY A 42 2.36 10.42 -8.98
CA GLY A 42 2.17 9.79 -10.28
C GLY A 42 0.69 9.56 -10.59
N ASP A 43 0.43 8.63 -11.50
CA ASP A 43 -0.93 8.23 -11.87
C ASP A 43 -1.62 7.59 -10.67
N SER A 44 -2.92 7.86 -10.54
CA SER A 44 -3.73 7.31 -9.45
C SER A 44 -5.03 6.71 -9.96
N ALA A 45 -5.51 5.70 -9.23
CA ALA A 45 -6.79 5.08 -9.49
C ALA A 45 -7.52 4.79 -8.19
N MET A 46 -8.84 4.97 -8.23
CA MET A 46 -9.74 4.62 -7.13
C MET A 46 -10.07 3.13 -7.18
N ILE A 47 -10.01 2.46 -6.03
CA ILE A 47 -10.54 1.11 -5.84
C ILE A 47 -11.87 1.21 -5.08
N PRO A 48 -12.97 0.67 -5.64
CA PRO A 48 -14.27 0.73 -5.00
C PRO A 48 -14.33 -0.16 -3.76
N GLY A 49 -15.00 0.31 -2.70
CA GLY A 49 -15.23 -0.39 -1.45
C GLY A 49 -16.48 -1.28 -1.45
N ASN A 50 -16.88 -1.81 -2.61
CA ASN A 50 -18.14 -2.48 -2.85
C ASN A 50 -18.10 -4.01 -2.69
N ALA A 51 -17.10 -4.54 -1.98
CA ALA A 51 -16.90 -5.97 -1.78
C ALA A 51 -16.74 -6.76 -3.10
N TRP A 52 -16.15 -6.14 -4.12
CA TRP A 52 -15.83 -6.75 -5.41
C TRP A 52 -14.31 -6.85 -5.63
N CYS A 53 -13.88 -7.85 -6.40
CA CYS A 53 -12.48 -7.97 -6.80
C CYS A 53 -12.17 -7.08 -8.00
N THR A 54 -11.21 -6.17 -7.85
CA THR A 54 -10.72 -5.32 -8.92
C THR A 54 -9.38 -5.85 -9.41
N ASP A 55 -9.35 -6.39 -10.63
CA ASP A 55 -8.10 -6.70 -11.34
C ASP A 55 -7.48 -5.42 -11.89
N LEU A 56 -6.21 -5.18 -11.55
CA LEU A 56 -5.54 -3.92 -11.88
C LEU A 56 -5.20 -3.78 -13.38
N SER A 57 -5.25 -4.88 -14.13
CA SER A 57 -5.17 -4.84 -15.59
C SER A 57 -6.42 -4.25 -16.25
N ASN A 58 -7.55 -4.23 -15.54
CA ASN A 58 -8.86 -3.87 -16.09
C ASN A 58 -9.26 -2.41 -15.78
N ILE A 59 -8.43 -1.70 -14.99
CA ILE A 59 -8.65 -0.28 -14.71
C ILE A 59 -7.91 0.60 -15.72
N PHE A 60 -8.49 1.77 -16.01
CA PHE A 60 -7.91 2.75 -16.92
C PHE A 60 -6.47 3.10 -16.47
N GLY A 61 -5.51 3.01 -17.39
CA GLY A 61 -4.07 3.18 -17.10
C GLY A 61 -3.29 1.89 -16.82
N ASN A 62 -3.98 0.74 -16.67
CA ASN A 62 -3.38 -0.58 -16.41
C ASN A 62 -2.35 -0.54 -15.27
N PHE A 63 -2.81 -0.64 -14.03
CA PHE A 63 -1.97 -0.54 -12.83
C PHE A 63 -1.36 -1.89 -12.41
N ASP A 64 -1.57 -2.95 -13.20
CA ASP A 64 -1.06 -4.30 -12.95
C ASP A 64 0.47 -4.28 -12.72
N GLY A 65 0.92 -4.62 -11.51
CA GLY A 65 2.34 -4.57 -11.15
C GLY A 65 2.97 -3.15 -11.11
N LYS A 66 2.15 -2.09 -11.06
CA LYS A 66 2.66 -0.69 -11.04
C LYS A 66 2.45 0.05 -9.73
N VAL A 67 1.70 -0.51 -8.79
CA VAL A 67 1.38 0.18 -7.52
C VAL A 67 2.62 0.31 -6.64
N ARG A 68 2.85 1.51 -6.11
CA ARG A 68 4.02 1.86 -5.27
C ARG A 68 3.69 2.59 -3.97
N SER A 69 2.51 3.16 -3.89
CA SER A 69 1.96 3.72 -2.65
C SER A 69 0.42 3.68 -2.70
N MET A 70 -0.21 3.84 -1.54
CA MET A 70 -1.67 3.73 -1.43
C MET A 70 -2.24 4.51 -0.24
N VAL A 71 -3.54 4.77 -0.31
CA VAL A 71 -4.39 5.25 0.78
C VAL A 71 -5.58 4.31 0.88
N VAL A 72 -5.89 3.81 2.08
CA VAL A 72 -7.11 3.05 2.38
C VAL A 72 -7.99 3.92 3.26
N GLU A 73 -9.22 4.13 2.84
CA GLU A 73 -10.13 5.02 3.54
C GLU A 73 -10.62 4.41 4.86
N LYS A 74 -10.90 5.29 5.83
CA LYS A 74 -11.53 4.89 7.10
C LYS A 74 -12.85 4.16 6.84
N GLY A 75 -13.17 3.19 7.68
CA GLY A 75 -14.36 2.36 7.55
C GLY A 75 -14.22 1.24 6.51
N PHE A 76 -13.09 1.13 5.81
CA PHE A 76 -12.85 0.07 4.84
C PHE A 76 -11.65 -0.80 5.22
N ARG A 77 -11.69 -2.04 4.74
CA ARG A 77 -10.57 -2.98 4.72
C ARG A 77 -10.36 -3.44 3.30
N CYS A 78 -9.13 -3.27 2.84
CA CYS A 78 -8.68 -3.66 1.52
C CYS A 78 -7.64 -4.79 1.62
N ARG A 79 -7.82 -5.83 0.82
CA ARG A 79 -6.86 -6.92 0.61
C ARG A 79 -6.16 -6.69 -0.71
N PHE A 80 -4.84 -6.61 -0.66
CA PHE A 80 -3.98 -6.45 -1.83
C PHE A 80 -3.34 -7.80 -2.14
N HIS A 81 -3.60 -8.31 -3.33
CA HIS A 81 -3.17 -9.63 -3.77
C HIS A 81 -2.04 -9.52 -4.78
N VAL A 82 -1.03 -10.38 -4.63
CA VAL A 82 0.04 -10.57 -5.64
C VAL A 82 -0.38 -11.51 -6.77
N ASN A 83 -1.65 -11.91 -6.80
CA ASN A 83 -2.25 -12.73 -7.83
C ASN A 83 -3.47 -12.00 -8.39
N LYS A 84 -3.88 -12.35 -9.60
CA LYS A 84 -5.11 -11.84 -10.23
C LYS A 84 -6.35 -12.52 -9.64
N GLY A 85 -7.49 -11.84 -9.71
CA GLY A 85 -8.80 -12.39 -9.36
C GLY A 85 -9.08 -12.57 -7.86
N CYS A 86 -8.30 -11.91 -6.98
CA CYS A 86 -8.47 -11.94 -5.52
C CYS A 86 -8.73 -13.36 -4.96
N PRO A 87 -7.82 -14.33 -5.20
CA PRO A 87 -8.06 -15.72 -4.87
C PRO A 87 -8.27 -15.89 -3.36
N ALA A 88 -9.11 -16.87 -2.99
CA ALA A 88 -9.37 -17.19 -1.59
C ALA A 88 -8.09 -17.59 -0.84
N THR A 89 -7.22 -18.32 -1.53
CA THR A 89 -5.91 -18.81 -1.05
C THR A 89 -4.75 -18.09 -1.73
N GLY A 90 -3.61 -18.01 -1.06
CA GLY A 90 -2.39 -17.35 -1.55
C GLY A 90 -2.08 -16.03 -0.85
N ASP A 91 -0.99 -15.40 -1.28
CA ASP A 91 -0.45 -14.21 -0.63
C ASP A 91 -1.37 -13.00 -0.83
N LYS A 92 -1.84 -12.46 0.30
CA LYS A 92 -2.68 -11.26 0.39
C LYS A 92 -2.33 -10.49 1.64
N TYR A 93 -2.44 -9.17 1.54
CA TYR A 93 -2.07 -8.26 2.62
C TYR A 93 -3.22 -7.31 2.90
N GLU A 94 -3.65 -7.27 4.16
CA GLU A 94 -4.82 -6.49 4.57
C GLU A 94 -4.40 -5.15 5.17
N PHE A 95 -5.05 -4.08 4.71
CA PHE A 95 -4.90 -2.74 5.24
C PHE A 95 -6.28 -2.16 5.45
N GLY A 96 -6.53 -1.53 6.59
CA GLY A 96 -7.81 -0.89 6.89
C GLY A 96 -7.93 -0.51 8.35
N SER A 97 -8.84 0.40 8.64
CA SER A 97 -9.21 0.79 10.00
C SER A 97 -10.65 1.31 10.00
N LYS A 98 -11.39 1.06 11.09
CA LYS A 98 -12.74 1.61 11.24
C LYS A 98 -12.72 3.14 11.36
N ASP A 99 -11.70 3.66 12.01
CA ASP A 99 -11.69 5.05 12.47
C ASP A 99 -10.70 5.93 11.72
N LEU A 100 -9.72 5.34 11.04
CA LEU A 100 -8.59 6.08 10.45
C LEU A 100 -8.39 5.77 8.97
N THR A 101 -8.10 6.81 8.19
CA THR A 101 -7.56 6.64 6.84
C THR A 101 -6.09 6.26 6.95
N LEU A 102 -5.73 5.12 6.39
CA LEU A 102 -4.36 4.59 6.41
C LEU A 102 -3.65 4.95 5.12
N ALA A 103 -2.52 5.64 5.20
CA ALA A 103 -1.72 5.92 4.03
C ALA A 103 -0.32 5.31 4.10
N VAL A 104 0.01 4.55 3.06
CA VAL A 104 1.30 3.88 2.91
C VAL A 104 2.07 4.60 1.83
N GLY A 105 2.97 5.50 2.24
CA GLY A 105 3.77 6.32 1.33
C GLY A 105 4.85 5.54 0.58
N LYS A 106 5.26 4.37 1.05
CA LYS A 106 6.16 3.49 0.29
C LYS A 106 5.77 2.06 0.62
N LEU A 107 5.45 1.27 -0.40
CA LEU A 107 5.19 -0.14 -0.20
C LEU A 107 6.48 -0.88 0.22
N PRO A 108 6.37 -1.89 1.09
CA PRO A 108 7.49 -2.77 1.38
C PRO A 108 7.91 -3.53 0.11
N GLU A 109 9.17 -3.95 0.04
CA GLU A 109 9.74 -4.59 -1.17
C GLU A 109 9.01 -5.87 -1.62
N TRP A 110 8.37 -6.57 -0.69
CA TRP A 110 7.55 -7.74 -0.99
C TRP A 110 6.19 -7.40 -1.62
N LEU A 111 5.79 -6.11 -1.66
CA LEU A 111 4.53 -5.63 -2.26
C LEU A 111 4.72 -4.57 -3.36
N ASP A 112 5.79 -3.77 -3.31
CA ASP A 112 6.09 -2.74 -4.31
C ASP A 112 6.13 -3.38 -5.71
N ARG A 113 5.30 -2.86 -6.63
CA ARG A 113 5.17 -3.36 -8.01
C ARG A 113 4.75 -4.83 -8.15
N LYS A 114 4.13 -5.41 -7.11
CA LYS A 114 3.69 -6.82 -7.08
C LYS A 114 2.19 -6.99 -6.93
N ILE A 115 1.43 -5.92 -6.79
CA ILE A 115 -0.03 -6.00 -6.65
C ILE A 115 -0.67 -6.18 -8.02
N HIS A 116 -1.57 -7.16 -8.13
CA HIS A 116 -2.28 -7.52 -9.36
C HIS A 116 -3.80 -7.40 -9.22
N SER A 117 -4.34 -7.63 -8.02
CA SER A 117 -5.77 -7.42 -7.75
C SER A 117 -6.01 -6.90 -6.34
N VAL A 118 -7.11 -6.18 -6.15
CA VAL A 118 -7.49 -5.55 -4.88
C VAL A 118 -8.96 -5.81 -4.59
N TYR A 119 -9.26 -6.19 -3.36
CA TYR A 119 -10.63 -6.34 -2.85
C TYR A 119 -10.83 -5.42 -1.67
N CYS A 120 -11.84 -4.53 -1.71
CA CYS A 120 -12.15 -3.64 -0.60
C CYS A 120 -13.59 -3.84 -0.13
N ALA A 121 -13.80 -3.91 1.18
CA ALA A 121 -15.11 -4.02 1.81
C ALA A 121 -15.18 -3.17 3.07
N GLN A 122 -16.40 -2.78 3.46
CA GLN A 122 -16.64 -2.02 4.69
C GLN A 122 -16.35 -2.87 5.94
N LEU A 123 -15.92 -2.23 7.02
CA LEU A 123 -15.53 -2.83 8.32
C LEU A 123 -16.63 -2.74 9.39
#